data_AF-A0A380FLM3-F1
#
_entry.id   AF-A0A380FLM3-F1
#
_cell.length_a   1.000
_cell.length_b   1.000
_cell.length_c   1.000
_cell.angle_alpha   90.00
_cell.angle_beta   90.00
_cell.angle_gamma   90.00
#
_symmetry.space_group_name_H-M   'P 1'
#
loop_
_entity.id
_entity.type
_entity.pdbx_description
1 polymer ?
#
loop_
_entity_poly.entity_id
_entity_poly.type
_entity_poly.pdbx_seq_one_letter_code
_entity_poly.pdbx_strand_id
1 'polypeptide(L)' 'MSEIWKDVENFPNYMISNKGRVWSKTRVVRHKDRTKIAKGKILKNVLNSCGYFVVVLCIDGKN' A
#
# COMPACT_ATOMS: atom_id res chain seq x y z
N MET A 1 9.33 16.51 14.22
CA MET A 1 9.30 15.04 14.28
C MET A 1 9.44 14.47 12.88
N SER A 2 10.39 13.56 12.66
CA SER A 2 10.60 12.90 11.37
C SER A 2 9.48 11.88 11.07
N GLU A 3 9.28 11.58 9.79
CA GLU A 3 8.36 10.52 9.37
C GLU A 3 9.05 9.16 9.53
N ILE A 4 8.47 8.29 10.34
CA ILE A 4 8.97 6.94 10.62
C ILE A 4 8.09 5.95 9.88
N TRP A 5 8.69 5.04 9.13
CA TRP A 5 7.99 4.02 8.35
C TRP A 5 8.19 2.63 8.97
N LYS A 6 7.12 1.84 9.02
CA LYS A 6 7.15 0.43 9.46
C LYS A 6 6.44 -0.44 8.44
N ASP A 7 6.85 -1.69 8.33
CA ASP A 7 6.12 -2.68 7.55
C ASP A 7 4.73 -2.94 8.13
N VAL A 8 3.77 -3.19 7.25
CA VAL A 8 2.44 -3.61 7.66
C VAL A 8 2.45 -5.14 7.82
N GLU A 9 2.14 -5.60 9.03
CA GLU A 9 2.06 -7.03 9.34
C GLU A 9 1.08 -7.74 8.39
N ASN A 10 1.46 -8.93 7.90
CA ASN A 10 0.72 -9.70 6.89
C ASN A 10 0.56 -9.01 5.51
N PHE A 11 1.08 -7.80 5.31
CA PHE A 11 1.01 -7.06 4.04
C PHE A 11 2.42 -6.59 3.62
N PRO A 12 3.34 -7.50 3.27
CA PRO A 12 4.77 -7.22 3.10
C PRO A 12 5.10 -6.21 1.99
N ASN A 13 4.17 -6.02 1.06
CA ASN A 13 4.28 -5.06 -0.06
C ASN A 13 3.99 -3.61 0.35
N TYR A 14 3.69 -3.33 1.62
CA TYR A 14 3.28 -2.02 2.10
C TYR A 14 4.02 -1.61 3.38
N MET A 15 4.17 -0.30 3.56
CA MET A 15 4.65 0.32 4.78
C MET A 15 3.68 1.41 5.22
N ILE A 16 3.57 1.65 6.52
CA ILE A 16 2.78 2.72 7.11
C ILE A 16 3.68 3.68 7.88
N SER A 17 3.39 4.98 7.78
CA SER A 17 4.08 5.99 8.53
C SER A 17 3.37 6.40 9.81
N ASN A 18 4.10 6.95 10.78
CA ASN A 18 3.52 7.61 11.96
C ASN A 18 2.63 8.83 11.62
N LYS A 19 2.54 9.25 10.35
CA LYS A 19 1.63 10.30 9.85
C LYS A 19 0.41 9.73 9.12
N GLY A 20 0.20 8.40 9.16
CA GLY A 20 -0.94 7.74 8.52
C GLY A 20 -0.84 7.66 7.00
N ARG A 21 0.36 7.85 6.41
CA ARG A 21 0.60 7.61 4.99
C ARG A 21 0.91 6.15 4.77
N VAL A 22 0.47 5.61 3.63
CA VAL A 22 0.76 4.23 3.24
C VAL A 22 1.58 4.22 1.96
N TRP A 23 2.75 3.59 2.02
CA TRP A 23 3.65 3.41 0.90
C TRP A 23 3.49 2.01 0.32
N SER A 24 3.16 1.91 -0.97
CA SER A 24 3.25 0.66 -1.71
C SER A 24 4.68 0.51 -2.23
N LYS A 25 5.35 -0.58 -1.87
CA LYS A 25 6.72 -0.86 -2.31
C LYS A 25 6.76 -1.22 -3.79
N THR A 26 7.89 -0.92 -4.43
CA THR A 26 8.18 -1.40 -5.79
C THR A 26 8.21 -2.92 -5.78
N ARG A 27 7.45 -3.56 -6.67
CA ARG A 27 7.39 -5.01 -6.77
C ARG A 27 7.11 -5.45 -8.20
N VAL A 28 7.49 -6.69 -8.52
CA VAL A 28 7.10 -7.34 -9.77
C VAL A 28 5.75 -7.99 -9.56
N VAL A 29 4.77 -7.60 -10.38
CA VAL A 29 3.43 -8.19 -10.41
C VAL A 29 3.38 -9.14 -11.60
N ARG A 30 3.06 -10.41 -11.34
CA ARG A 30 2.80 -11.41 -12.39
C ARG A 30 1.34 -11.34 -12.78
N HIS A 31 1.08 -11.11 -14.05
CA HIS A 31 -0.21 -11.38 -14.69
C HIS A 31 -0.15 -12.74 -15.42
N LYS A 32 -1.29 -13.18 -15.97
CA LYS A 32 -1.43 -14.49 -16.61
C LYS A 32 -0.38 -14.76 -17.70
N ASP A 33 -0.01 -13.74 -18.45
CA ASP A 33 0.80 -13.78 -19.67
C ASP A 33 2.05 -12.88 -19.62
N ARG A 34 2.14 -11.97 -18.64
CA ARG A 34 3.20 -10.96 -18.58
C ARG A 34 3.55 -10.55 -17.15
N THR A 35 4.75 -10.02 -16.98
CA THR A 35 5.17 -9.39 -15.73
C THR A 35 5.19 -7.88 -15.90
N LYS A 36 4.83 -7.16 -14.84
CA LYS A 36 4.89 -5.70 -14.79
C LYS A 36 5.57 -5.27 -13.52
N ILE A 37 6.44 -4.27 -13.60
CA ILE A 37 6.97 -3.59 -12.41
C ILE A 37 5.93 -2.58 -11.94
N ALA A 38 5.34 -2.83 -10.76
CA ALA A 38 4.56 -1.83 -10.06
C ALA A 38 5.55 -0.91 -9.33
N LYS A 39 5.75 0.31 -9.84
CA LYS A 39 6.59 1.32 -9.19
C LYS A 39 5.99 1.72 -7.84
N GLY A 40 6.85 1.83 -6.83
CA GLY A 40 6.45 2.24 -5.49
C GLY A 40 5.88 3.66 -5.47
N LYS A 41 4.88 3.87 -4.61
CA LYS A 41 4.18 5.16 -4.48
C LYS A 41 3.45 5.27 -3.15
N ILE A 42 3.20 6.50 -2.72
CA ILE A 42 2.23 6.78 -1.65
C ILE A 42 0.83 6.51 -2.20
N LEU A 43 0.04 5.76 -1.45
CA LEU A 43 -1.36 5.51 -1.77
C LEU A 43 -2.22 6.71 -1.39
N LYS A 44 -3.20 7.04 -2.23
CA LYS A 44 -4.16 8.10 -1.94
C LYS A 44 -5.20 7.58 -0.96
N ASN A 45 -5.32 8.24 0.18
CA ASN A 45 -6.39 7.97 1.13
C ASN A 45 -7.74 8.40 0.54
N VAL A 46 -8.78 7.63 0.83
CA VAL A 46 -10.16 7.93 0.45
C VAL A 46 -10.97 8.11 1.73
N LEU A 47 -11.87 9.08 1.78
CA LEU A 47 -12.80 9.23 2.89
C LEU A 47 -13.93 8.21 2.71
N ASN A 48 -14.16 7.35 3.70
CA ASN A 48 -15.32 6.46 3.70
C ASN A 48 -16.60 7.19 4.15
N SER A 49 -17.75 6.52 4.05
CA SER A 49 -19.06 7.08 4.45
C SER A 49 -19.15 7.47 5.92
N CYS A 50 -18.26 6.92 6.77
CA CYS A 50 -18.20 7.20 8.20
C CYS A 50 -17.18 8.31 8.55
N GLY A 51 -16.56 8.96 7.55
CA GLY A 51 -15.61 10.06 7.78
C GLY A 51 -14.18 9.63 8.11
N TYR A 52 -13.83 8.36 7.89
CA TYR A 52 -12.46 7.86 8.11
C TYR A 52 -11.68 7.77 6.81
N PHE A 53 -10.42 8.18 6.86
CA PHE A 53 -9.49 7.90 5.77
C PHE A 53 -9.14 6.42 5.73
N VAL A 54 -9.37 5.80 4.57
CA VAL A 54 -9.07 4.39 4.31
C VAL A 54 -8.20 4.25 3.07
N VAL A 55 -7.43 3.16 3.03
CA VAL A 55 -6.74 2.66 1.84
C VAL A 55 -6.98 1.15 1.74
N VAL A 56 -6.95 0.63 0.52
CA VAL A 56 -7.07 -0.81 0.26
C VAL A 56 -5.67 -1.38 0.07
N LEU A 57 -5.35 -2.43 0.81
CA LEU A 57 -4.10 -3.17 0.67
C LEU A 57 -4.40 -4.49 -0.04
N CYS A 58 -3.66 -4.81 -1.08
CA CYS A 58 -3.85 -6.06 -1.80
C CYS A 58 -2.74 -7.07 -1.50
N ILE A 59 -3.11 -8.32 -1.22
CA ILE A 59 -2.21 -9.48 -1.14
C ILE A 59 -2.70 -10.56 -2.11
N ASP A 60 -1.79 -11.09 -2.94
CA ASP A 60 -2.09 -12.15 -3.93
C ASP A 60 -3.30 -11.87 -4.84
N GLY A 61 -3.48 -10.59 -5.19
CA GLY A 61 -4.60 -10.15 -6.05
C GLY A 61 -5.94 -10.02 -5.33
N LYS A 62 -5.97 -10.18 -4.01
CA LYS A 62 -7.15 -9.97 -3.14
C LYS A 62 -6.98 -8.71 -2.31
N ASN A 63 -8.10 -8.02 -2.06
CA ASN A 63 -8.18 -6.81 -1.23
C ASN A 63 -8.50 -7.15 0.23
#